data_AF-A0AAD6XG81-F1
#
_entry.id   AF-A0AAD6XG81-F1
#
_cell.length_a   1.000
_cell.length_b   1.000
_cell.length_c   1.000
_cell.angle_alpha   90.00
_cell.angle_beta   90.00
_cell.angle_gamma   90.00
#
_symmetry.space_group_name_H-M   'P 1'
#
loop_
_entity.id
_entity.type
_entity.pdbx_description
1 polymer ?
#
loop_
_entity_poly.entity_id
_entity_poly.type
_entity_poly.pdbx_seq_one_letter_code
_entity_poly.pdbx_strand_id
1 'polypeptide(L)'
;MFFHDLGIPASDFTVSVKVYNVLQDVLAVSVPATMFMKPVLSGNETLRCPAFAFVVEHATTGQRLLFDLGPRKDPLNAAPRTAEFIRSGMVYMPVSRDIIEQLEEDGVDVSSINAAIWR
;
A
#
# COMPACT_ATOMS: atom_id res chain seq x y z
N MET A 1 -6.98 -1.48 -32.79
CA MET A 1 -6.24 -1.48 -31.52
C MET A 1 -5.82 -2.92 -31.29
N PHE A 2 -4.53 -3.24 -31.43
CA PHE A 2 -4.03 -4.60 -31.24
C PHE A 2 -3.56 -4.73 -29.79
N PHE A 3 -4.28 -5.49 -28.98
CA PHE A 3 -3.76 -5.92 -27.68
C PHE A 3 -2.84 -7.12 -27.90
N HIS A 4 -1.69 -7.11 -27.24
CA HIS A 4 -0.77 -8.23 -27.23
C HIS A 4 -1.42 -9.40 -26.48
N ASP A 5 -1.35 -10.60 -27.02
CA ASP A 5 -1.81 -11.80 -26.33
C ASP A 5 -0.85 -12.08 -25.15
N LEU A 6 -1.39 -12.05 -23.94
CA LEU A 6 -0.63 -12.29 -22.71
C LEU A 6 -0.56 -13.78 -22.33
N GLY A 7 -1.22 -14.66 -23.08
CA GLY A 7 -1.26 -16.10 -22.81
C GLY A 7 -1.95 -16.46 -21.49
N ILE A 8 -2.84 -15.59 -21.00
CA ILE A 8 -3.58 -15.81 -19.75
C ILE A 8 -4.66 -16.87 -20.01
N PRO A 9 -4.67 -18.01 -19.29
CA PRO A 9 -5.70 -19.03 -19.45
C PRO A 9 -7.10 -18.46 -19.22
N ALA A 10 -8.09 -18.94 -19.97
CA ALA A 10 -9.48 -18.60 -19.72
C ALA A 10 -9.90 -19.04 -18.31
N SER A 11 -10.65 -18.18 -17.61
CA SER A 11 -11.15 -18.41 -16.26
C SER A 11 -12.57 -17.86 -16.16
N ASP A 12 -13.49 -18.64 -15.58
CA ASP A 12 -14.83 -18.18 -15.23
C ASP A 12 -14.89 -17.57 -13.82
N PHE A 13 -13.77 -17.57 -13.10
CA PHE A 13 -13.64 -16.97 -11.78
C PHE A 13 -13.19 -15.51 -11.86
N THR A 14 -13.85 -14.67 -11.07
CA THR A 14 -13.51 -13.27 -10.86
C THR A 14 -13.27 -12.99 -9.38
N VAL A 15 -12.52 -11.95 -9.09
CA VAL A 15 -12.37 -11.40 -7.73
C VAL A 15 -12.95 -10.00 -7.67
N SER A 16 -13.40 -9.59 -6.49
CA SER A 16 -13.60 -8.16 -6.18
C SER A 16 -12.32 -7.60 -5.58
N VAL A 17 -12.00 -6.34 -5.90
CA VAL A 17 -10.82 -5.66 -5.37
C VAL A 17 -11.27 -4.36 -4.74
N LYS A 18 -10.98 -4.17 -3.46
CA LYS A 18 -11.16 -2.90 -2.74
C LYS A 18 -9.79 -2.28 -2.49
N VAL A 19 -9.68 -0.99 -2.78
CA VAL A 19 -8.46 -0.22 -2.60
C VAL A 19 -8.59 0.63 -1.34
N TYR A 20 -7.63 0.49 -0.43
CA TYR A 20 -7.51 1.30 0.77
C TYR A 20 -6.41 2.33 0.56
N ASN A 21 -6.74 3.62 0.69
CA ASN A 21 -5.72 4.67 0.79
C ASN A 21 -5.19 4.70 2.23
N VAL A 22 -3.99 4.13 2.43
CA VAL A 22 -3.42 3.97 3.77
C VAL A 22 -2.97 5.31 4.36
N LEU A 23 -2.74 6.33 3.52
CA LEU A 23 -2.31 7.67 3.94
C LEU A 23 -3.49 8.63 3.99
N GLN A 24 -3.88 9.03 5.20
CA GLN A 24 -5.02 9.94 5.42
C GLN A 24 -4.74 11.37 4.97
N ASP A 25 -3.48 11.81 4.97
CA ASP A 25 -3.06 13.13 4.49
C ASP A 25 -1.85 13.01 3.56
N VAL A 26 -2.12 12.87 2.26
CA VAL A 26 -1.06 12.82 1.23
C VAL A 26 -0.37 14.17 1.03
N LEU A 27 -0.98 15.28 1.46
CA LEU A 27 -0.35 16.61 1.32
C LEU A 27 0.76 16.81 2.34
N ALA A 28 0.63 16.18 3.51
CA ALA A 28 1.67 16.11 4.52
C ALA A 28 2.81 15.16 4.18
N VAL A 29 2.68 14.29 3.18
CA VAL A 29 3.75 13.38 2.74
C VAL A 29 4.89 14.16 2.10
N SER A 30 6.11 13.85 2.49
CA SER A 30 7.34 14.41 1.93
C SER A 30 8.38 13.32 1.74
N VAL A 31 8.67 12.98 0.49
CA VAL A 31 9.69 12.00 0.10
C VAL A 31 10.65 12.60 -0.93
N PRO A 32 11.97 12.45 -0.81
CA PRO A 32 12.91 12.95 -1.81
C PRO A 32 12.68 12.28 -3.16
N ALA A 33 12.50 13.07 -4.22
CA ALA A 33 12.28 12.57 -5.58
C ALA A 33 13.45 11.71 -6.09
N THR A 34 14.66 11.95 -5.57
CA THR A 34 15.88 11.19 -5.86
C THR A 34 15.78 9.71 -5.49
N MET A 35 14.82 9.31 -4.65
CA MET A 35 14.54 7.91 -4.33
C MET A 35 13.83 7.15 -5.47
N PHE A 36 13.12 7.87 -6.35
CA PHE A 36 12.26 7.24 -7.37
C PHE A 36 12.73 7.52 -8.79
N MET A 37 13.32 8.68 -9.05
CA MET A 37 13.60 9.10 -10.41
C MET A 37 14.90 9.90 -10.55
N LYS A 38 15.51 9.78 -11.73
CA LYS A 38 16.66 10.55 -12.18
C LYS A 38 16.51 10.88 -13.67
N PRO A 39 16.82 12.12 -14.11
CA PRO A 39 17.20 13.27 -13.30
C PRO A 39 16.00 13.85 -12.53
N VAL A 40 16.26 14.46 -11.36
CA VAL A 40 15.27 15.27 -10.65
C VAL A 40 15.25 16.66 -11.28
N LEU A 41 14.07 17.11 -11.70
CA LEU A 41 13.89 18.44 -12.28
C LEU A 41 13.77 19.49 -11.17
N SER A 42 14.30 20.69 -11.41
CA SER A 42 14.21 21.79 -10.44
C SER A 42 12.74 22.09 -10.10
N GLY A 43 12.46 22.25 -8.80
CA GLY A 43 11.12 22.44 -8.25
C GLY A 43 10.33 21.15 -8.02
N ASN A 44 10.92 19.98 -8.29
CA ASN A 44 10.33 18.65 -8.09
C ASN A 44 11.17 17.79 -7.13
N GLU A 45 11.86 18.41 -6.18
CA GLU A 45 12.76 17.71 -5.26
C GLU A 45 12.01 16.84 -4.23
N THR A 46 10.74 17.17 -3.97
CA THR A 46 9.87 16.46 -3.02
C THR A 46 8.66 15.89 -3.74
N LEU A 47 8.36 14.62 -3.48
CA LEU A 47 7.18 13.92 -3.96
C LEU A 47 6.18 13.70 -2.81
N ARG A 48 4.90 13.88 -3.15
CA ARG A 48 3.76 13.44 -2.35
C ARG A 48 3.29 12.10 -2.91
N CYS A 49 3.76 11.02 -2.30
CA CYS A 49 3.47 9.67 -2.77
C CYS A 49 2.26 9.09 -2.02
N PRO A 50 1.25 8.54 -2.72
CA PRO A 50 0.22 7.75 -2.06
C PRO A 50 0.79 6.39 -1.64
N ALA A 51 0.12 5.74 -0.69
CA ALA A 51 0.34 4.33 -0.37
C ALA A 51 -1.00 3.63 -0.29
N PHE A 52 -1.10 2.48 -0.95
CA PHE A 52 -2.34 1.72 -1.06
C PHE A 52 -2.14 0.29 -0.57
N ALA A 53 -3.19 -0.26 0.01
CA ALA A 53 -3.33 -1.70 0.25
C ALA A 53 -4.62 -2.18 -0.42
N PHE A 54 -4.66 -3.47 -0.78
CA PHE A 54 -5.76 -4.00 -1.57
C PHE A 54 -6.35 -5.24 -0.91
N VAL A 55 -7.66 -5.21 -0.65
CA VAL A 55 -8.40 -6.42 -0.27
C VAL A 55 -8.94 -7.06 -1.53
N VAL A 56 -8.52 -8.29 -1.77
CA VAL A 56 -8.95 -9.11 -2.90
C VAL A 56 -9.86 -10.21 -2.36
N GLU A 57 -11.11 -10.25 -2.80
CA GLU A 57 -12.10 -11.23 -2.36
C GLU A 57 -12.56 -12.11 -3.51
N HIS A 58 -12.38 -13.42 -3.36
CA HIS A 58 -12.84 -14.42 -4.30
C HIS A 58 -14.22 -14.92 -3.89
N ALA A 59 -15.26 -14.31 -4.47
CA ALA A 59 -16.65 -14.47 -4.04
C ALA A 59 -17.15 -15.93 -3.99
N THR A 60 -16.67 -16.81 -4.86
CA THR A 60 -17.13 -18.21 -4.90
C THR A 60 -16.50 -19.09 -3.82
N THR A 61 -15.30 -18.76 -3.33
CA THR A 61 -14.63 -19.52 -2.24
C THR A 61 -14.72 -18.81 -0.89
N GLY A 62 -15.10 -17.52 -0.89
CA GLY A 62 -15.05 -16.66 0.28
C GLY A 62 -13.63 -16.30 0.72
N GLN A 63 -12.61 -16.64 -0.06
CA GLN A 63 -11.23 -16.34 0.30
C GLN A 63 -10.95 -14.84 0.14
N ARG A 64 -10.26 -14.26 1.14
CA ARG A 64 -9.82 -12.88 1.15
C ARG A 64 -8.31 -12.81 1.29
N LEU A 65 -7.70 -12.00 0.47
CA LEU A 65 -6.27 -11.74 0.47
C LEU A 65 -6.04 -10.24 0.69
N LEU A 66 -4.98 -9.90 1.40
CA LEU A 66 -4.50 -8.54 1.52
C LEU A 66 -3.20 -8.41 0.71
N PHE A 67 -3.19 -7.57 -0.32
CA PHE A 67 -2.01 -7.28 -1.10
C PHE A 67 -1.40 -5.95 -0.67
N ASP A 68 -0.13 -6.01 -0.27
CA ASP A 68 0.59 -4.96 0.46
C ASP A 68 -0.09 -4.55 1.78
N LEU A 69 0.66 -3.89 2.67
CA LEU A 69 0.16 -3.41 3.96
C LEU A 69 0.28 -1.89 4.11
N GLY A 70 1.04 -1.25 3.23
CA GLY A 70 1.36 0.18 3.34
C GLY A 70 2.18 0.51 4.61
N PRO A 71 2.32 1.81 4.93
CA PRO A 71 3.07 2.26 6.09
C PRO A 71 2.29 2.04 7.39
N ARG A 72 3.01 1.70 8.47
CA ARG A 72 2.46 1.54 9.82
C ARG A 72 2.32 2.88 10.54
N LYS A 73 1.35 2.98 11.44
CA LYS A 73 1.10 4.17 12.30
C LYS A 73 2.20 4.45 13.32
N ASP A 74 2.95 3.43 13.71
CA ASP A 74 4.01 3.47 14.73
C ASP A 74 5.39 3.15 14.11
N PRO A 75 5.90 3.97 13.18
CA PRO A 75 7.05 3.62 12.34
C PRO A 75 8.36 3.39 13.11
N LEU A 76 8.48 3.91 14.33
CA LEU A 76 9.65 3.69 15.19
C LEU A 76 9.70 2.29 15.82
N ASN A 77 8.60 1.54 15.79
CA ASN A 77 8.52 0.14 16.19
C ASN A 77 8.81 -0.83 15.03
N ALA A 78 9.21 -0.30 13.86
CA ALA A 78 9.68 -1.11 12.74
C ALA A 78 11.03 -1.79 13.05
N ALA A 79 11.47 -2.65 12.12
CA ALA A 79 12.82 -3.22 12.18
C ALA A 79 13.88 -2.10 12.34
N PRO A 80 15.00 -2.33 13.06
CA PRO A 80 15.93 -1.27 13.45
C PRO A 80 16.38 -0.38 12.28
N ARG A 81 16.71 -0.98 11.13
CA ARG A 81 17.11 -0.25 9.92
C ARG A 81 16.02 0.71 9.41
N THR A 82 14.76 0.29 9.45
CA THR A 82 13.63 1.12 9.04
C THR A 82 13.40 2.23 10.06
N ALA A 83 13.45 1.92 11.36
CA ALA A 83 13.29 2.92 12.41
C ALA A 83 14.40 3.99 12.36
N GLU A 84 15.65 3.60 12.10
CA GLU A 84 16.79 4.52 11.88
C GLU A 84 16.57 5.41 10.66
N PHE A 85 16.11 4.83 9.55
CA PHE A 85 15.79 5.58 8.33
C PHE A 85 14.69 6.62 8.60
N ILE A 86 13.63 6.26 9.32
CA ILE A 86 12.57 7.21 9.71
C ILE A 86 13.12 8.30 10.64
N ARG A 87 13.97 7.94 11.61
CA ARG A 87 14.61 8.92 12.52
C ARG A 87 15.52 9.91 11.80
N SER A 88 16.07 9.55 10.65
CA SER A 88 16.90 10.48 9.86
C SER A 88 16.12 11.71 9.37
N GLY A 89 14.79 11.66 9.38
CA GLY A 89 13.93 12.73 8.87
C GLY A 89 13.94 12.84 7.34
N MET A 90 14.60 11.90 6.64
CA MET A 90 14.67 11.90 5.18
C MET A 90 13.30 11.68 4.53
N VAL A 91 12.41 10.93 5.19
CA VAL A 91 11.05 10.65 4.73
C VAL A 91 10.06 10.99 5.82
N TYR A 92 8.97 11.65 5.44
CA TYR A 92 7.85 11.93 6.33
C TYR A 92 6.54 11.46 5.69
N MET A 93 5.88 10.50 6.33
CA MET A 93 4.63 9.88 5.91
C MET A 93 3.76 9.67 7.14
N PRO A 94 2.98 10.68 7.58
CA PRO A 94 2.14 10.55 8.76
C PRO A 94 1.01 9.56 8.49
N VAL A 95 0.85 8.59 9.38
CA VAL A 95 -0.21 7.59 9.35
C VAL A 95 -0.95 7.69 10.68
N SER A 96 -2.23 8.07 10.63
CA SER A 96 -3.07 8.11 11.83
C SER A 96 -3.73 6.77 12.10
N ARG A 97 -4.04 6.02 11.03
CA ARG A 97 -4.63 4.69 11.10
C ARG A 97 -3.97 3.77 10.08
N ASP A 98 -3.39 2.66 10.53
CA ASP A 98 -2.80 1.68 9.62
C ASP A 98 -3.88 0.84 8.91
N ILE A 99 -3.47 -0.05 8.01
CA ILE A 99 -4.42 -0.87 7.25
C ILE A 99 -5.27 -1.77 8.15
N ILE A 100 -4.75 -2.23 9.29
CA ILE A 100 -5.49 -3.13 10.18
C ILE A 100 -6.63 -2.37 10.83
N GLU A 101 -6.36 -1.17 11.34
CA GLU A 101 -7.41 -0.30 11.90
C GLU A 101 -8.45 0.10 10.86
N GLN A 102 -8.02 0.42 9.64
CA GLN A 102 -8.95 0.79 8.57
C GLN A 102 -9.89 -0.36 8.18
N LEU A 103 -9.39 -1.61 8.19
CA LEU A 103 -10.22 -2.78 7.94
C LEU A 103 -11.25 -2.98 9.05
N GLU A 104 -10.84 -2.86 10.32
CA GLU A 104 -11.74 -2.99 11.47
C GLU A 104 -12.81 -1.88 11.49
N GLU A 105 -12.44 -0.63 11.17
CA GLU A 105 -13.37 0.50 11.04
C GLU A 105 -14.43 0.28 9.95
N ASP A 106 -14.05 -0.37 8.85
CA ASP A 106 -14.94 -0.77 7.76
C ASP A 106 -15.75 -2.05 8.07
N GLY A 107 -15.62 -2.60 9.27
CA GLY A 107 -16.32 -3.83 9.70
C GLY A 107 -15.77 -5.10 9.08
N VAL A 108 -14.54 -5.08 8.55
CA VAL A 108 -13.84 -6.26 8.05
C VAL A 108 -13.10 -6.92 9.21
N ASP A 109 -13.53 -8.13 9.57
CA ASP A 109 -12.79 -8.97 10.51
C ASP A 109 -11.43 -9.34 9.91
N VAL A 110 -10.34 -8.84 10.51
CA VAL A 110 -8.96 -9.09 10.04
C VAL A 110 -8.62 -10.57 10.08
N SER A 111 -9.22 -11.34 10.99
CA SER A 111 -9.04 -12.81 11.04
C SER A 111 -9.65 -13.53 9.84
N SER A 112 -10.53 -12.87 9.08
CA SER A 112 -11.06 -13.39 7.81
C SER A 112 -10.09 -13.26 6.62
N ILE A 113 -8.99 -12.51 6.78
CA ILE A 113 -7.95 -12.42 5.74
C ILE A 113 -7.10 -13.68 5.77
N ASN A 114 -7.15 -14.46 4.69
CA ASN A 114 -6.48 -15.76 4.61
C ASN A 114 -4.97 -15.64 4.41
N ALA A 115 -4.51 -14.60 3.72
CA ALA A 115 -3.09 -14.34 3.54
C ALA A 115 -2.81 -12.87 3.23
N ALA A 116 -1.62 -12.43 3.63
CA ALA A 116 -1.01 -11.19 3.16
C ALA A 116 0.04 -11.51 2.09
N ILE A 117 0.01 -10.76 0.99
CA ILE A 117 1.01 -10.81 -0.08
C ILE A 117 1.85 -9.55 0.03
N TRP A 118 3.06 -9.68 0.57
CA TRP A 118 4.12 -8.67 0.51
C TRP A 118 5.34 -9.29 -0.19
N ARG A 119 6.13 -8.53 -0.96
CA ARG A 119 7.35 -9.04 -1.60
C ARG A 119 8.49 -8.04 -1.53
#